data_AF-A0AA94UKP4-F1
#
_entry.id   AF-A0AA94UKP4-F1
#
_cell.length_a   1.000
_cell.length_b   1.000
_cell.length_c   1.000
_cell.angle_alpha   90.00
_cell.angle_beta   90.00
_cell.angle_gamma   90.00
#
_symmetry.space_group_name_H-M   'P 1'
#
loop_
_entity.id
_entity.type
_entity.pdbx_description
1 polymer ?
#
loop_
_entity_poly.entity_id
_entity_poly.type
_entity_poly.pdbx_seq_one_letter_code
_entity_poly.pdbx_strand_id
1 'polypeptide(L)'
;MVLSTSAILVACGKTDKEADAPTTFSYVYAVDPASLGYSIATRTSRTDVIGNVIDGLMENDKYGNVAPSQKDYDLNSTGWAPSYQDPASYLNIMDPKSGSAMKHLGITKGKDKDVVAKLGLDQYKKLLEDAVSETTDLEKRYEKYAKAQAWLTDSSLLMPTASSGGSPVVSNVVPFSKPYSQVGIKGDPYIFKGMKLQKDIVTTKEYDEALKKWQKEKLESNSKYQKELEKHIK
;
A
#
# COMPACT_ATOMS: atom_id res chain seq x y z
N MET A 1 -0.88 42.64 -17.96
CA MET A 1 -0.09 43.07 -16.79
C MET A 1 0.96 41.99 -16.56
N VAL A 2 2.11 42.13 -17.22
CA VAL A 2 3.26 41.24 -17.11
C VAL A 2 4.35 42.12 -16.52
N LEU A 3 4.72 41.89 -15.27
CA LEU A 3 5.93 42.51 -14.71
C LEU A 3 7.05 41.47 -14.75
N SER A 4 7.80 41.52 -15.84
CA SER A 4 9.20 41.12 -15.88
C SER A 4 10.00 42.21 -15.17
N THR A 5 10.90 41.85 -14.25
CA THR A 5 11.90 42.77 -13.74
C THR A 5 13.24 42.04 -13.64
N SER A 6 14.03 42.21 -14.69
CA SER A 6 15.47 41.98 -14.66
C SER A 6 16.10 43.00 -13.73
N ALA A 7 16.86 42.55 -12.72
CA ALA A 7 17.79 43.38 -11.98
C ALA A 7 19.22 42.87 -12.22
N ILE A 8 20.05 43.80 -12.69
CA ILE A 8 21.43 43.63 -13.16
C ILE A 8 22.35 43.31 -11.98
N LEU A 9 23.11 42.22 -12.08
CA LEU A 9 24.20 41.89 -11.14
C LEU A 9 25.45 42.67 -11.56
N VAL A 10 25.87 43.67 -10.77
CA VAL A 10 27.21 44.27 -10.87
C VAL A 10 28.13 43.49 -9.93
N ALA A 11 28.99 42.67 -10.50
CA ALA A 11 30.08 42.02 -9.79
C ALA A 11 31.35 42.89 -9.86
N CYS A 12 31.66 43.61 -8.78
CA CYS A 12 33.02 44.09 -8.52
C CYS A 12 33.76 42.99 -7.75
N GLY A 13 34.79 42.43 -8.38
CA GLY A 13 35.60 41.37 -7.81
C GLY A 13 36.44 41.83 -6.62
N LYS A 14 36.43 41.02 -5.56
CA LYS A 14 37.58 40.73 -4.71
C LYS A 14 37.49 39.26 -4.29
N THR A 15 38.58 38.54 -4.50
CA THR A 15 38.81 37.17 -4.05
C THR A 15 39.03 37.17 -2.55
N ASP A 16 38.05 36.68 -1.77
CA ASP A 16 38.24 36.39 -0.35
C ASP A 16 38.25 34.88 -0.17
N LYS A 17 39.30 34.41 0.52
CA LYS A 17 39.56 33.00 0.80
C LYS A 17 38.41 32.40 1.60
N GLU A 18 38.04 31.17 1.21
CA GLU A 18 37.07 30.32 1.90
C GLU A 18 37.38 30.29 3.41
N ALA A 19 36.47 30.80 4.23
CA ALA A 19 36.61 30.74 5.67
C ALA A 19 36.44 29.28 6.10
N ASP A 20 37.50 28.71 6.69
CA ASP A 20 37.47 27.35 7.23
C ASP A 20 36.33 27.24 8.25
N ALA A 21 35.35 26.38 7.97
CA ALA A 21 34.18 26.24 8.82
C ALA A 21 34.63 25.73 10.20
N PRO A 22 34.17 26.32 11.32
CA PRO A 22 34.62 25.91 12.63
C PRO A 22 34.29 24.42 12.87
N THR A 23 35.32 23.61 13.12
CA THR A 23 35.21 22.15 13.34
C THR A 23 34.81 21.80 14.78
N THR A 24 34.61 22.79 15.64
CA THR A 24 34.21 22.59 17.04
C THR A 24 33.13 23.61 17.42
N PHE A 25 31.91 23.10 17.63
CA PHE A 25 30.80 23.87 18.18
C PHE A 25 30.64 23.51 19.65
N SER A 26 30.93 24.43 20.56
CA SER A 26 30.60 24.30 21.98
C SER A 26 29.30 25.04 22.27
N TYR A 27 28.26 24.31 22.64
CA TYR A 27 27.02 24.88 23.14
C TYR A 27 26.99 24.71 24.66
N VAL A 28 26.96 25.81 25.40
CA VAL A 28 26.80 25.78 26.85
C VAL A 28 25.31 25.91 27.15
N TYR A 29 24.71 24.86 27.67
CA TYR A 29 23.31 24.91 28.08
C TYR A 29 23.16 25.87 29.27
N ALA A 30 22.21 26.80 29.18
CA ALA A 30 21.97 27.78 30.26
C ALA A 30 21.47 27.14 31.57
N VAL A 31 21.05 25.87 31.53
CA VAL A 31 20.58 25.07 32.67
C VAL A 31 20.91 23.60 32.45
N ASP A 32 21.49 22.95 33.46
CA ASP A 32 21.75 21.51 33.42
C ASP A 32 20.44 20.70 33.39
N PRO A 33 20.32 19.69 32.52
CA PRO A 33 19.14 18.84 32.49
C PRO A 33 19.11 17.91 33.71
N ALA A 34 18.13 18.10 34.58
CA ALA A 34 17.93 17.26 35.78
C ALA A 34 17.54 15.80 35.45
N SER A 35 16.98 15.52 34.26
CA SER A 35 16.73 14.17 33.78
C SER A 35 16.58 14.10 32.25
N LEU A 36 17.00 12.97 31.68
CA LEU A 36 16.86 12.61 30.25
C LEU A 36 15.61 11.74 29.98
N GLY A 37 14.69 11.66 30.94
CA GLY A 37 13.48 10.86 30.82
C GLY A 37 12.51 11.48 29.82
N TYR A 38 12.30 10.81 28.68
CA TYR A 38 11.40 11.24 27.60
C TYR A 38 9.94 11.41 28.06
N SER A 39 9.49 10.58 29.00
CA SER A 39 8.11 10.58 29.53
C SER A 39 7.78 11.74 30.47
N ILE A 40 8.77 12.51 30.92
CA ILE A 40 8.64 13.51 32.00
C ILE A 40 9.19 14.90 31.62
N ALA A 41 9.61 15.10 30.37
CA ALA A 41 10.34 16.30 29.95
C ALA A 41 9.60 17.13 28.89
N THR A 42 8.80 18.12 29.31
CA THR A 42 8.06 19.06 28.41
C THR A 42 8.64 20.48 28.35
N ARG A 43 9.95 20.68 28.63
CA ARG A 43 10.58 22.01 28.50
C ARG A 43 11.33 22.13 27.17
N THR A 44 11.15 23.25 26.47
CA THR A 44 11.74 23.57 25.14
C THR A 44 13.24 23.25 25.04
N SER A 45 14.05 23.56 26.07
CA SER A 45 15.49 23.27 26.06
C SER A 45 15.84 21.78 26.13
N ARG A 46 14.91 20.92 26.60
CA ARG A 46 15.09 19.46 26.61
C ARG A 46 14.63 18.82 25.32
N THR A 47 13.66 19.41 24.62
CA THR A 47 13.18 18.89 23.32
C THR A 47 14.29 18.92 22.27
N ASP A 48 15.18 19.92 22.30
CA ASP A 48 16.30 20.01 21.36
C ASP A 48 17.41 18.97 21.65
N VAL A 49 17.72 18.72 22.93
CA VAL A 49 18.69 17.68 23.33
C VAL A 49 18.14 16.29 23.02
N ILE A 50 16.89 16.05 23.40
CA ILE A 50 16.19 14.80 23.13
C ILE A 50 16.04 14.60 21.63
N GLY A 51 15.69 15.62 20.84
CA GLY A 51 15.58 15.52 19.38
C GLY A 51 16.90 15.12 18.72
N ASN A 52 18.02 15.72 19.13
CA ASN A 52 19.35 15.39 18.60
C ASN A 52 19.89 14.04 19.09
N VAL A 53 19.47 13.55 20.26
CA VAL A 53 19.85 12.22 20.79
C VAL A 53 18.93 11.11 20.24
N ILE A 54 17.63 11.42 20.01
CA ILE A 54 16.65 10.52 19.38
C ILE A 54 16.90 10.35 17.89
N ASP A 55 17.54 11.31 17.21
CA ASP A 55 17.99 11.14 15.83
C ASP A 55 18.96 9.97 15.66
N GLY A 56 19.57 9.48 16.76
CA GLY A 56 20.34 8.23 16.78
C GLY A 56 19.52 6.94 16.96
N LEU A 57 18.23 7.03 17.29
CA LEU A 57 17.37 5.86 17.54
C LEU A 57 16.62 5.40 16.28
N MET A 58 16.42 6.29 15.31
CA MET A 58 15.78 5.99 14.03
C MET A 58 16.81 6.17 12.91
N GLU A 59 17.42 5.08 12.46
CA GLU A 59 18.30 5.12 11.30
C GLU A 59 17.50 5.47 10.04
N ASN A 60 17.83 6.59 9.42
CA ASN A 60 17.33 6.95 8.10
C ASN A 60 18.37 6.64 7.03
N ASP A 61 17.93 6.25 5.83
CA ASP A 61 18.79 6.16 4.67
C ASP A 61 19.24 7.56 4.20
N LYS A 62 20.16 7.61 3.24
CA LYS A 62 20.68 8.86 2.67
C LYS A 62 19.63 9.78 2.02
N TYR A 63 18.38 9.34 1.95
CA TYR A 63 17.24 10.08 1.41
C TYR A 63 16.19 10.41 2.49
N GLY A 64 16.51 10.20 3.78
CA GLY A 64 15.62 10.51 4.89
C GLY A 64 14.50 9.48 5.11
N ASN A 65 14.58 8.29 4.50
CA ASN A 65 13.60 7.23 4.75
C ASN A 65 14.07 6.31 5.87
N VAL A 66 13.16 5.89 6.75
CA VAL A 66 13.44 4.88 7.78
C VAL A 66 14.09 3.63 7.16
N ALA A 67 15.28 3.27 7.65
CA ALA A 67 16.09 2.17 7.16
C ALA A 67 15.36 0.81 7.33
N PRO A 68 15.64 -0.18 6.46
CA PRO A 68 15.06 -1.53 6.60
C PRO A 68 15.35 -2.19 7.95
N SER A 69 16.49 -1.89 8.58
CA SER A 69 16.87 -2.35 9.93
C SER A 69 15.88 -1.90 11.02
N GLN A 70 15.17 -0.81 10.79
CA GLN A 70 14.18 -0.23 11.70
C GLN A 70 12.75 -0.71 11.36
N LYS A 71 12.58 -1.61 10.40
CA LYS A 71 11.29 -2.22 10.00
C LYS A 71 11.04 -3.50 10.80
N ASP A 72 11.15 -3.39 12.12
CA ASP A 72 10.89 -4.46 13.08
C ASP A 72 9.39 -4.53 13.40
N TYR A 73 8.61 -5.02 12.45
CA TYR A 73 7.20 -5.32 12.63
C TYR A 73 6.89 -6.70 12.06
N ASP A 74 5.92 -7.38 12.68
CA ASP A 74 5.37 -8.61 12.13
C ASP A 74 4.39 -8.33 10.99
N LEU A 75 3.64 -7.22 11.09
CA LEU A 75 2.65 -6.79 10.10
C LEU A 75 2.72 -5.27 9.89
N ASN A 76 2.62 -4.85 8.63
CA ASN A 76 2.58 -3.44 8.25
C ASN A 76 1.48 -3.19 7.22
N SER A 77 0.75 -2.10 7.39
CA SER A 77 -0.23 -1.62 6.42
C SER A 77 0.38 -0.51 5.59
N THR A 78 0.42 -0.70 4.27
CA THR A 78 0.92 0.28 3.32
C THR A 78 0.02 0.33 2.09
N GLY A 79 0.15 1.40 1.30
CA GLY A 79 -0.59 1.60 0.07
C GLY A 79 0.35 1.95 -1.08
N TRP A 80 -0.09 1.65 -2.30
CA TRP A 80 0.62 2.05 -3.52
C TRP A 80 -0.38 2.65 -4.52
N ALA A 81 -0.04 3.81 -5.06
CA ALA A 81 -0.74 4.41 -6.18
C ALA A 81 0.11 4.22 -7.45
N PRO A 82 -0.46 3.66 -8.54
CA PRO A 82 0.29 3.41 -9.75
C PRO A 82 0.68 4.74 -10.38
N SER A 83 1.91 4.81 -10.87
CA SER A 83 2.41 5.99 -11.58
C SER A 83 1.94 6.03 -13.05
N TYR A 84 1.54 4.88 -13.61
CA TYR A 84 1.05 4.75 -14.98
C TYR A 84 0.11 3.53 -15.12
N GLN A 85 -0.75 3.52 -16.14
CA GLN A 85 -1.78 2.49 -16.36
C GLN A 85 -1.20 1.20 -16.99
N ASP A 86 -0.27 0.55 -16.28
CA ASP A 86 0.26 -0.76 -16.66
C ASP A 86 0.48 -1.63 -15.40
N PRO A 87 0.25 -2.95 -15.44
CA PRO A 87 0.47 -3.84 -14.30
C PRO A 87 1.88 -3.74 -13.69
N ALA A 88 2.89 -3.43 -14.50
CA ALA A 88 4.27 -3.19 -14.06
C ALA A 88 4.35 -2.12 -12.96
N SER A 89 3.48 -1.10 -13.00
CA SER A 89 3.46 -0.02 -12.03
C SER A 89 3.15 -0.50 -10.61
N TYR A 90 2.44 -1.63 -10.46
CA TYR A 90 2.18 -2.29 -9.18
C TYR A 90 3.17 -3.41 -8.88
N LEU A 91 3.54 -4.21 -9.88
CA LEU A 91 4.29 -5.44 -9.64
C LEU A 91 5.80 -5.20 -9.48
N ASN A 92 6.37 -4.23 -10.20
CA ASN A 92 7.81 -4.00 -10.19
C ASN A 92 8.30 -3.36 -8.87
N ILE A 93 7.42 -2.80 -8.04
CA ILE A 93 7.81 -2.29 -6.72
C ILE A 93 8.29 -3.40 -5.78
N MET A 94 7.90 -4.64 -6.05
CA MET A 94 8.28 -5.84 -5.32
C MET A 94 9.45 -6.59 -5.98
N ASP A 95 10.12 -5.99 -6.97
CA ASP A 95 11.35 -6.56 -7.54
C ASP A 95 12.47 -6.59 -6.46
N PRO A 96 13.06 -7.75 -6.14
CA PRO A 96 14.10 -7.87 -5.11
C PRO A 96 15.39 -7.09 -5.42
N LYS A 97 15.66 -6.76 -6.69
CA LYS A 97 16.84 -5.97 -7.10
C LYS A 97 16.56 -4.47 -7.10
N SER A 98 15.42 -4.07 -7.67
CA SER A 98 15.16 -2.66 -8.01
C SER A 98 13.94 -2.05 -7.30
N GLY A 99 13.03 -2.88 -6.81
CA GLY A 99 11.70 -2.49 -6.32
C GLY A 99 11.72 -1.64 -5.06
N SER A 100 10.93 -0.56 -5.03
CA SER A 100 10.87 0.39 -3.90
C SER A 100 10.24 -0.18 -2.62
N ALA A 101 9.41 -1.21 -2.72
CA ALA A 101 8.62 -1.74 -1.62
C ALA A 101 9.32 -2.85 -0.83
N MET A 102 10.46 -3.38 -1.31
CA MET A 102 11.22 -4.43 -0.60
C MET A 102 11.64 -4.05 0.82
N LYS A 103 11.89 -2.76 1.04
CA LYS A 103 12.18 -2.21 2.38
C LYS A 103 11.04 -2.49 3.36
N HIS A 104 9.80 -2.60 2.90
CA HIS A 104 8.66 -2.92 3.76
C HIS A 104 8.64 -4.38 4.22
N LEU A 105 9.47 -5.24 3.64
CA LEU A 105 9.71 -6.61 4.08
C LEU A 105 11.01 -6.74 4.89
N GLY A 106 11.63 -5.62 5.28
CA GLY A 106 12.95 -5.63 5.93
C GLY A 106 14.10 -5.98 4.98
N ILE A 107 13.85 -6.05 3.68
CA ILE A 107 14.86 -6.47 2.68
C ILE A 107 15.58 -5.26 2.11
N THR A 108 16.89 -5.25 2.30
CA THR A 108 17.83 -4.28 1.74
C THR A 108 18.29 -4.74 0.35
N LYS A 109 18.04 -3.89 -0.65
CA LYS A 109 18.38 -4.15 -2.04
C LYS A 109 19.85 -4.58 -2.20
N GLY A 110 20.05 -5.74 -2.82
CA GLY A 110 21.36 -6.27 -3.15
C GLY A 110 22.20 -6.82 -1.99
N LYS A 111 21.76 -6.67 -0.73
CA LYS A 111 22.47 -7.19 0.45
C LYS A 111 21.91 -8.53 0.94
N ASP A 112 20.58 -8.65 1.02
CA ASP A 112 19.93 -9.79 1.69
C ASP A 112 19.62 -10.96 0.73
N LYS A 113 20.63 -11.42 -0.01
CA LYS A 113 20.47 -12.47 -1.04
C LYS A 113 19.90 -13.78 -0.48
N ASP A 114 20.31 -14.17 0.73
CA ASP A 114 19.84 -15.40 1.36
C ASP A 114 18.34 -15.33 1.72
N VAL A 115 17.88 -14.16 2.17
CA VAL A 115 16.46 -13.90 2.46
C VAL A 115 15.64 -13.93 1.17
N VAL A 116 16.15 -13.28 0.11
CA VAL A 116 15.52 -13.28 -1.22
C VAL A 116 15.31 -14.71 -1.75
N ALA A 117 16.35 -15.54 -1.66
CA ALA A 117 16.28 -16.94 -2.09
C ALA A 117 15.29 -17.75 -1.23
N LYS A 118 15.34 -17.60 0.09
CA LYS A 118 14.45 -18.31 1.03
C LYS A 118 12.98 -17.98 0.82
N LEU A 119 12.66 -16.73 0.48
CA LEU A 119 11.30 -16.28 0.18
C LEU A 119 10.86 -16.60 -1.26
N GLY A 120 11.71 -17.21 -2.07
CA GLY A 120 11.40 -17.53 -3.47
C GLY A 120 11.28 -16.32 -4.38
N LEU A 121 11.77 -15.14 -3.96
CA LEU A 121 11.67 -13.90 -4.72
C LEU A 121 12.46 -13.93 -6.05
N ASP A 122 13.40 -14.87 -6.19
CA ASP A 122 14.06 -15.16 -7.48
C ASP A 122 13.07 -15.72 -8.52
N GLN A 123 12.08 -16.52 -8.09
CA GLN A 123 11.02 -16.99 -8.98
C GLN A 123 10.13 -15.82 -9.41
N TYR A 124 9.76 -14.95 -8.46
CA TYR A 124 9.02 -13.74 -8.77
C TYR A 124 9.75 -12.85 -9.77
N LYS A 125 11.07 -12.66 -9.58
CA LYS A 125 11.89 -11.89 -10.51
C LYS A 125 11.86 -12.46 -11.93
N LYS A 126 11.95 -13.79 -12.07
CA LYS A 126 11.85 -14.46 -13.38
C LYS A 126 10.49 -14.25 -14.05
N LEU A 127 9.40 -14.28 -13.28
CA LEU A 127 8.05 -13.99 -13.80
C LEU A 127 7.95 -12.54 -14.31
N LEU A 128 8.53 -11.58 -13.59
CA LEU A 128 8.60 -10.20 -14.05
C LEU A 128 9.46 -10.03 -15.31
N GLU A 129 10.62 -10.70 -15.36
CA GLU A 129 11.50 -10.66 -16.55
C GLU A 129 10.82 -11.28 -17.77
N ASP A 130 10.12 -12.40 -17.60
CA ASP A 130 9.33 -13.01 -18.69
C ASP A 130 8.24 -12.06 -19.19
N ALA A 131 7.52 -11.38 -18.28
CA ALA A 131 6.52 -10.39 -18.64
C ALA A 131 7.13 -9.19 -19.39
N VAL A 132 8.22 -8.61 -18.87
CA VAL A 132 8.91 -7.46 -19.47
C VAL A 132 9.54 -7.81 -20.82
N SER A 133 9.95 -9.07 -21.03
CA SER A 133 10.50 -9.54 -22.31
C SER A 133 9.47 -9.55 -23.44
N GLU A 134 8.17 -9.63 -23.12
CA GLU A 134 7.10 -9.54 -24.11
C GLU A 134 6.81 -8.07 -24.45
N THR A 135 7.31 -7.63 -25.60
CA THR A 135 7.18 -6.24 -26.08
C THR A 135 6.24 -6.10 -27.28
N THR A 136 5.75 -7.21 -27.82
CA THR A 136 5.01 -7.24 -29.09
C THR A 136 3.52 -7.48 -28.90
N ASP A 137 3.16 -8.33 -27.95
CA ASP A 137 1.78 -8.75 -27.69
C ASP A 137 1.33 -8.31 -26.29
N LEU A 138 0.41 -7.35 -26.26
CA LEU A 138 -0.07 -6.76 -25.00
C LEU A 138 -0.86 -7.76 -24.16
N GLU A 139 -1.70 -8.59 -24.78
CA GLU A 139 -2.52 -9.57 -24.07
C GLU A 139 -1.64 -10.62 -23.43
N LYS A 140 -0.66 -11.16 -24.18
CA LYS A 140 0.32 -12.10 -23.63
C LYS A 140 1.14 -11.49 -22.50
N ARG A 141 1.56 -10.23 -22.62
CA ARG A 141 2.26 -9.53 -21.53
C ARG A 141 1.40 -9.45 -20.28
N TYR A 142 0.12 -9.15 -20.43
CA TYR A 142 -0.82 -9.06 -19.30
C TYR A 142 -1.09 -10.42 -18.66
N GLU A 143 -1.19 -11.50 -19.44
CA GLU A 143 -1.26 -12.86 -18.90
C GLU A 143 -0.01 -13.23 -18.10
N LYS A 144 1.18 -12.84 -18.57
CA LYS A 144 2.44 -13.05 -17.83
C LYS A 144 2.49 -12.24 -16.53
N TYR A 145 2.04 -10.98 -16.56
CA TYR A 145 1.90 -10.19 -15.33
C TYR A 145 0.84 -10.76 -14.38
N ALA A 146 -0.26 -11.33 -14.89
CA ALA A 146 -1.25 -12.01 -14.06
C ALA A 146 -0.64 -13.23 -13.34
N LYS A 147 0.26 -13.98 -13.98
CA LYS A 147 1.02 -15.06 -13.32
C LYS A 147 1.94 -14.53 -12.22
N ALA A 148 2.62 -13.40 -12.44
CA ALA A 148 3.43 -12.75 -11.40
C ALA A 148 2.58 -12.28 -10.21
N GLN A 149 1.42 -11.67 -10.48
CA GLN A 149 0.48 -11.24 -9.44
C GLN A 149 -0.10 -12.42 -8.64
N ALA A 150 -0.45 -13.52 -9.31
CA ALA A 150 -0.92 -14.74 -8.67
C ALA A 150 0.14 -15.28 -7.72
N TRP A 151 1.39 -15.41 -8.18
CA TRP A 151 2.50 -15.84 -7.33
C TRP A 151 2.67 -14.93 -6.10
N LEU A 152 2.60 -13.60 -6.27
CA LEU A 152 2.75 -12.66 -5.16
C LEU A 152 1.62 -12.84 -4.13
N THR A 153 0.39 -13.05 -4.58
CA THR A 153 -0.76 -13.30 -3.71
C THR A 153 -0.63 -14.63 -2.98
N ASP A 154 -0.24 -15.70 -3.68
CA ASP A 154 -0.07 -17.03 -3.13
C ASP A 154 1.11 -17.12 -2.15
N SER A 155 2.15 -16.31 -2.36
CA SER A 155 3.31 -16.23 -1.46
C SER A 155 2.98 -15.68 -0.08
N SER A 156 1.81 -15.03 0.08
CA SER A 156 1.39 -14.33 1.31
C SER A 156 2.34 -13.23 1.79
N LEU A 157 3.35 -12.84 1.00
CA LEU A 157 4.24 -11.72 1.30
C LEU A 157 3.50 -10.38 1.28
N LEU A 158 2.41 -10.31 0.51
CA LEU A 158 1.52 -9.18 0.44
C LEU A 158 0.08 -9.68 0.50
N MET A 159 -0.69 -9.15 1.44
CA MET A 159 -2.12 -9.42 1.57
C MET A 159 -2.91 -8.21 1.06
N PRO A 160 -3.53 -8.28 -0.13
CA PRO A 160 -4.33 -7.18 -0.65
C PRO A 160 -5.57 -6.97 0.23
N THR A 161 -5.79 -5.73 0.70
CA THR A 161 -6.95 -5.38 1.54
C THR A 161 -8.06 -4.76 0.71
N ALA A 162 -7.76 -3.72 -0.05
CA ALA A 162 -8.70 -3.02 -0.91
C ALA A 162 -7.99 -2.41 -2.13
N SER A 163 -8.69 -2.39 -3.25
CA SER A 163 -8.34 -1.61 -4.44
C SER A 163 -9.58 -0.85 -4.91
N SER A 164 -9.39 0.33 -5.52
CA SER A 164 -10.48 1.16 -6.05
C SER A 164 -11.30 0.51 -7.18
N GLY A 165 -11.01 -0.74 -7.55
CA GLY A 165 -11.80 -1.56 -8.48
C GLY A 165 -12.35 -2.87 -7.90
N GLY A 166 -12.00 -3.22 -6.65
CA GLY A 166 -12.44 -4.49 -6.04
C GLY A 166 -11.66 -4.83 -4.77
N SER A 167 -12.30 -5.54 -3.85
CA SER A 167 -11.67 -6.08 -2.63
C SER A 167 -11.82 -7.60 -2.63
N PRO A 168 -10.76 -8.37 -2.36
CA PRO A 168 -10.90 -9.80 -2.17
C PRO A 168 -11.78 -10.07 -0.94
N VAL A 169 -12.67 -11.06 -1.03
CA VAL A 169 -13.57 -11.44 0.07
C VAL A 169 -13.37 -12.92 0.36
N VAL A 170 -13.04 -13.23 1.61
CA VAL A 170 -13.07 -14.60 2.14
C VAL A 170 -14.34 -14.74 2.97
N SER A 171 -15.17 -15.73 2.63
CA SER A 171 -16.43 -15.95 3.34
C SER A 171 -16.87 -17.41 3.33
N ASN A 172 -17.48 -17.84 4.43
CA ASN A 172 -18.28 -19.07 4.54
C ASN A 172 -19.78 -18.77 4.39
N VAL A 173 -20.16 -17.53 4.08
CA VAL A 173 -21.56 -17.17 3.87
C VAL A 173 -21.98 -17.62 2.47
N VAL A 174 -23.05 -18.41 2.39
CA VAL A 174 -23.64 -18.80 1.11
C VAL A 174 -23.98 -17.53 0.32
N PRO A 175 -23.43 -17.35 -0.90
CA PRO A 175 -23.62 -16.13 -1.67
C PRO A 175 -25.10 -15.77 -1.85
N PHE A 176 -25.41 -14.47 -1.77
CA PHE A 176 -26.77 -13.92 -1.91
C PHE A 176 -27.82 -14.42 -0.91
N SER A 177 -27.42 -15.11 0.16
CA SER A 177 -28.33 -15.50 1.26
C SER A 177 -28.64 -14.35 2.23
N LYS A 178 -27.75 -13.36 2.33
CA LYS A 178 -27.95 -12.20 3.20
C LYS A 178 -29.09 -11.31 2.67
N PRO A 179 -29.87 -10.68 3.57
CA PRO A 179 -30.81 -9.65 3.16
C PRO A 179 -30.05 -8.48 2.51
N TYR A 180 -30.54 -8.02 1.36
CA TYR A 180 -30.04 -6.84 0.67
C TYR A 180 -31.08 -5.72 0.77
N SER A 181 -30.63 -4.51 1.08
CA SER A 181 -31.46 -3.31 1.01
C SER A 181 -30.65 -2.16 0.43
N GLN A 182 -31.27 -1.38 -0.45
CA GLN A 182 -30.67 -0.16 -1.00
C GLN A 182 -30.76 1.01 -0.02
N VAL A 183 -31.72 0.97 0.90
CA VAL A 183 -31.96 2.02 1.91
C VAL A 183 -32.22 1.40 3.29
N GLY A 184 -31.74 2.06 4.34
CA GLY A 184 -31.90 1.64 5.73
C GLY A 184 -31.00 0.46 6.15
N ILE A 185 -31.03 0.15 7.45
CA ILE A 185 -30.08 -0.74 8.13
C ILE A 185 -30.20 -2.23 7.77
N LYS A 186 -31.20 -2.63 6.97
CA LYS A 186 -31.44 -4.05 6.65
C LYS A 186 -30.36 -4.66 5.76
N GLY A 187 -29.57 -3.84 5.07
CA GLY A 187 -28.42 -4.26 4.28
C GLY A 187 -27.09 -4.18 5.03
N ASP A 188 -27.10 -3.78 6.31
CA ASP A 188 -25.87 -3.58 7.07
C ASP A 188 -25.12 -4.90 7.32
N PRO A 189 -23.78 -4.85 7.42
CA PRO A 189 -22.96 -6.04 7.63
C PRO A 189 -23.28 -6.79 8.94
N TYR A 190 -23.93 -6.14 9.90
CA TYR A 190 -24.29 -6.69 11.20
C TYR A 190 -25.69 -7.35 11.24
N ILE A 191 -26.40 -7.44 10.11
CA ILE A 191 -27.69 -8.12 10.02
C ILE A 191 -27.49 -9.58 9.63
N PHE A 192 -27.72 -10.49 10.59
CA PHE A 192 -27.52 -11.94 10.41
C PHE A 192 -28.78 -12.72 10.05
N LYS A 193 -29.96 -12.10 10.14
CA LYS A 193 -31.23 -12.78 9.89
C LYS A 193 -31.33 -13.22 8.42
N GLY A 194 -31.53 -14.52 8.19
CA GLY A 194 -31.63 -15.11 6.86
C GLY A 194 -30.29 -15.49 6.22
N MET A 195 -29.16 -15.10 6.83
CA MET A 195 -27.83 -15.52 6.41
C MET A 195 -27.68 -17.04 6.55
N LYS A 196 -27.19 -17.68 5.49
CA LYS A 196 -26.86 -19.12 5.51
C LYS A 196 -25.34 -19.28 5.47
N LEU A 197 -24.83 -20.22 6.26
CA LEU A 197 -23.41 -20.57 6.28
C LEU A 197 -23.21 -21.92 5.60
N GLN A 198 -22.08 -22.07 4.91
CA GLN A 198 -21.57 -23.32 4.38
C GLN A 198 -20.30 -23.71 5.12
N LYS A 199 -19.99 -25.01 5.13
CA LYS A 199 -18.84 -25.56 5.86
C LYS A 199 -17.52 -25.05 5.28
N ASP A 200 -17.39 -25.10 3.96
CA ASP A 200 -16.17 -24.76 3.25
C ASP A 200 -16.21 -23.32 2.73
N ILE A 201 -15.04 -22.73 2.53
CA ILE A 201 -14.91 -21.35 1.99
C ILE A 201 -15.55 -21.30 0.60
N VAL A 202 -16.28 -20.22 0.33
CA VAL A 202 -16.88 -19.97 -0.98
C VAL A 202 -15.79 -19.89 -2.05
N THR A 203 -15.89 -20.76 -3.05
CA THR A 203 -15.03 -20.73 -4.24
C THR A 203 -15.56 -19.74 -5.28
N THR A 204 -14.69 -19.27 -6.18
CA THR A 204 -15.08 -18.40 -7.31
C THR A 204 -16.19 -19.04 -8.15
N LYS A 205 -16.10 -20.35 -8.39
CA LYS A 205 -17.10 -21.08 -9.17
C LYS A 205 -18.47 -21.09 -8.49
N GLU A 206 -18.52 -21.36 -7.19
CA GLU A 206 -19.77 -21.33 -6.42
C GLU A 206 -20.39 -19.93 -6.38
N TYR A 207 -19.56 -18.89 -6.22
CA TYR A 207 -20.01 -17.51 -6.26
C TYR A 207 -20.62 -17.15 -7.63
N ASP A 208 -19.95 -17.48 -8.72
CA ASP A 208 -20.41 -17.18 -10.09
C ASP A 208 -21.71 -17.91 -10.44
N GLU A 209 -21.83 -19.17 -10.03
CA GLU A 209 -23.06 -19.95 -10.19
C GLU A 209 -24.21 -19.35 -9.38
N ALA A 210 -23.96 -18.98 -8.12
CA ALA A 210 -24.95 -18.34 -7.27
C ALA A 210 -25.34 -16.94 -7.80
N LEU A 211 -24.40 -16.18 -8.37
CA LEU A 211 -24.66 -14.86 -8.95
C LEU A 211 -25.58 -14.97 -10.16
N LYS A 212 -25.30 -15.89 -11.08
CA LYS A 212 -26.15 -16.13 -12.26
C LYS A 212 -27.56 -16.54 -11.84
N LYS A 213 -27.68 -17.44 -10.86
CA LYS A 213 -28.98 -17.86 -10.31
C LYS A 213 -29.73 -16.68 -9.70
N TRP A 214 -29.08 -15.91 -8.83
CA TRP A 214 -29.67 -14.74 -8.17
C TRP A 214 -30.13 -13.68 -9.17
N GLN A 215 -29.34 -13.40 -10.21
CA GLN A 215 -29.71 -12.45 -11.27
C GLN A 215 -30.98 -12.89 -12.00
N LYS A 216 -31.09 -14.18 -12.34
CA LYS A 216 -32.29 -14.74 -12.99
C LYS A 216 -33.52 -14.64 -12.08
N GLU A 217 -33.42 -15.09 -10.84
CA GLU A 217 -34.52 -15.04 -9.86
C GLU A 217 -34.96 -13.60 -9.57
N LYS A 218 -34.01 -12.66 -9.49
CA LYS A 218 -34.28 -11.23 -9.31
C LYS A 218 -35.07 -10.65 -10.48
N LEU A 219 -34.70 -10.98 -11.73
CA LEU A 219 -35.43 -10.54 -12.91
C LEU A 219 -36.87 -11.07 -12.90
N GLU A 220 -37.06 -12.36 -12.64
CA GLU A 220 -38.39 -12.98 -12.56
C GLU A 220 -39.25 -12.37 -11.45
N SER A 221 -38.68 -12.19 -10.26
CA SER A 221 -39.36 -11.55 -9.12
C SER A 221 -39.77 -10.10 -9.42
N ASN A 222 -38.87 -9.32 -10.02
CA ASN A 222 -39.15 -7.94 -10.39
C ASN A 222 -40.25 -7.85 -11.45
N SER A 223 -40.20 -8.70 -12.49
CA SER A 223 -41.26 -8.75 -13.50
C SER A 223 -42.61 -9.15 -12.91
N LYS A 224 -42.65 -10.08 -11.96
CA LYS A 224 -43.88 -10.44 -11.25
C LYS A 224 -44.41 -9.25 -10.43
N TYR A 225 -43.54 -8.59 -9.68
CA TYR A 225 -43.93 -7.42 -8.88
C TYR A 225 -44.51 -6.30 -9.74
N GLN A 226 -43.89 -5.97 -10.88
CA GLN A 226 -44.39 -4.95 -11.80
C GLN A 226 -45.79 -5.29 -12.32
N LYS A 227 -46.03 -6.54 -12.74
CA LYS A 227 -47.35 -7.00 -13.19
C LYS A 227 -48.42 -6.93 -12.11
N GLU A 228 -48.07 -7.23 -10.86
CA GLU A 228 -49.01 -7.13 -9.74
C GLU A 228 -49.27 -5.68 -9.33
N LEU A 229 -48.25 -4.82 -9.41
CA LEU A 229 -48.38 -3.38 -9.14
C LEU A 229 -49.33 -2.71 -10.16
N GLU A 230 -49.21 -3.04 -11.45
CA GLU A 230 -50.12 -2.57 -12.50
C GLU A 230 -51.58 -2.91 -12.22
N LYS A 231 -51.86 -4.09 -11.63
CA LYS A 231 -53.22 -4.48 -11.24
C LYS A 231 -53.72 -3.77 -9.99
N HIS A 232 -52.82 -3.23 -9.17
CA HIS A 232 -53.13 -2.62 -7.89
C HIS A 232 -53.37 -1.10 -8.00
N ILE A 233 -52.85 -0.46 -9.04
CA ILE A 233 -53.12 0.94 -9.36
C ILE A 233 -54.45 1.01 -10.12
N LYS A 234 -55.51 1.46 -9.43
CA LYS A 234 -56.79 1.89 -10.02
C LYS A 234 -56.85 3.40 -10.11
#